data_AF-A0A0G4NDQ3-F1
#
_entry.id   AF-A0A0G4NDQ3-F1
#
_cell.length_a   1.000
_cell.length_b   1.000
_cell.length_c   1.000
_cell.angle_alpha   90.00
_cell.angle_beta   90.00
_cell.angle_gamma   90.00
#
_symmetry.space_group_name_H-M   'P 1'
#
loop_
_entity.id
_entity.type
_entity.pdbx_description
1 polymer ?
#
loop_
_entity_poly.entity_id
_entity_poly.type
_entity_poly.pdbx_seq_one_letter_code
_entity_poly.pdbx_strand_id
1 'polypeptide(L)'
;KPGEANPYVYEILLTLVLIHSQVSTTAPALASQVLSYLLEQTTRELLEAFRSHERFTLAGLMQATLDVEFIAQTLSQYTTDRASQLQSEIYQELDARTDNDARARLQSELPEMRSVLKRLREASKSEFACFKKLKNRPAGGPGGGIERRDTGGST
;
A
#
# COMPACT_ATOMS: atom_id res chain seq x y z
N LYS A 1 -17.50 4.85 -14.31
CA LYS A 1 -16.79 3.72 -13.66
C LYS A 1 -15.42 4.22 -13.23
N PRO A 2 -14.97 3.95 -11.99
CA PRO A 2 -13.70 4.45 -11.49
C PRO A 2 -12.54 3.77 -12.23
N GLY A 3 -11.68 4.58 -12.86
CA GLY A 3 -10.52 4.12 -13.61
C GLY A 3 -9.21 4.25 -12.84
N GLU A 4 -9.19 5.09 -11.80
CA GLU A 4 -8.01 5.46 -11.02
C GLU A 4 -8.38 5.69 -9.55
N ALA A 5 -7.38 5.67 -8.66
CA ALA A 5 -7.57 6.07 -7.27
C ALA A 5 -7.72 7.60 -7.17
N ASN A 6 -8.40 8.08 -6.14
CA ASN A 6 -8.56 9.52 -5.94
C ASN A 6 -7.21 10.21 -5.64
N PRO A 7 -7.04 11.50 -5.98
CA PRO A 7 -5.78 12.23 -5.74
C PRO A 7 -5.28 12.20 -4.30
N TYR A 8 -6.20 12.25 -3.32
CA TYR A 8 -5.84 12.20 -1.90
C TYR A 8 -5.11 10.90 -1.53
N VAL A 9 -5.39 9.78 -2.23
CA VAL A 9 -4.74 8.50 -1.97
C VAL A 9 -3.26 8.58 -2.34
N TYR A 10 -2.94 9.21 -3.47
CA TYR A 10 -1.57 9.44 -3.89
C TYR A 10 -0.84 10.39 -2.94
N GLU A 11 -1.51 11.46 -2.49
CA GLU A 11 -0.93 12.40 -1.51
C GLU A 11 -0.57 11.69 -0.19
N ILE A 12 -1.47 10.84 0.33
CA ILE A 12 -1.20 10.01 1.51
C ILE A 12 0.02 9.11 1.27
N LEU A 13 0.01 8.33 0.19
CA LEU A 13 1.08 7.36 -0.09
C LEU A 13 2.44 8.04 -0.32
N LEU A 14 2.48 9.14 -1.06
CA LEU A 14 3.70 9.92 -1.28
C LEU A 14 4.20 10.56 0.03
N THR A 15 3.30 11.05 0.88
CA THR A 15 3.67 11.55 2.21
C THR A 15 4.30 10.44 3.05
N LEU A 16 3.75 9.23 3.02
CA LEU A 16 4.34 8.07 3.71
C LEU A 16 5.70 7.66 3.12
N VAL A 17 5.94 7.85 1.82
CA VAL A 17 7.27 7.64 1.20
C VAL A 17 8.28 8.61 1.77
N LEU A 18 7.91 9.89 1.92
CA LEU A 18 8.79 10.91 2.51
C LEU A 18 9.10 10.58 3.97
N ILE A 19 8.09 10.22 4.76
CA ILE A 19 8.27 9.81 6.16
C ILE A 19 9.18 8.58 6.24
N HIS A 20 8.94 7.56 5.39
CA HIS A 20 9.80 6.38 5.34
C HIS A 20 11.26 6.74 5.06
N SER A 21 11.52 7.64 4.10
CA SER A 21 12.88 8.09 3.78
C SER A 21 13.55 8.77 4.97
N GLN A 22 12.84 9.66 5.66
CA GLN A 22 13.37 10.40 6.81
C GLN A 22 13.64 9.47 8.00
N VAL A 23 12.67 8.62 8.36
CA VAL A 23 12.79 7.71 9.51
C VAL A 23 13.79 6.59 9.23
N SER A 24 13.84 6.04 8.02
CA SER A 24 14.82 5.00 7.68
C SER A 24 16.26 5.53 7.66
N THR A 25 16.45 6.84 7.47
CA THR A 25 17.78 7.48 7.54
C THR A 25 18.18 7.82 8.97
N THR A 26 17.24 8.32 9.78
CA THR A 26 17.52 8.84 11.12
C THR A 26 17.36 7.80 12.24
N ALA A 27 16.37 6.92 12.12
CA ALA A 27 16.05 5.89 13.10
C ALA A 27 15.50 4.61 12.41
N PRO A 28 16.36 3.84 11.70
CA PRO A 28 15.93 2.68 10.91
C PRO A 28 15.12 1.64 11.71
N ALA A 29 15.47 1.46 12.99
CA ALA A 29 14.78 0.51 13.88
C ALA A 29 13.31 0.86 14.13
N LEU A 30 12.92 2.12 13.95
CA LEU A 30 11.55 2.61 14.16
C LEU A 30 10.72 2.70 12.88
N ALA A 31 11.34 2.60 11.70
CA ALA A 31 10.66 2.83 10.42
C ALA A 31 9.42 1.97 10.22
N SER A 32 9.51 0.67 10.53
CA SER A 32 8.37 -0.25 10.42
C SER A 32 7.26 0.08 11.43
N GLN A 33 7.63 0.44 12.67
CA GLN A 33 6.66 0.77 13.72
C GLN A 33 5.92 2.07 13.40
N VAL A 34 6.65 3.08 12.92
CA VAL A 34 6.08 4.38 12.51
C VAL A 34 5.10 4.19 11.36
N LEU A 35 5.47 3.45 10.31
CA LEU A 35 4.55 3.22 9.18
C LEU A 35 3.33 2.39 9.55
N SER A 36 3.48 1.40 10.44
CA SER A 36 2.35 0.62 10.94
C SER A 36 1.36 1.50 11.70
N TYR A 37 1.87 2.35 12.60
CA TYR A 37 1.06 3.32 13.31
C TYR A 37 0.36 4.31 12.36
N LEU A 38 1.08 4.84 11.37
CA LEU A 38 0.50 5.78 10.41
C LEU A 38 -0.56 5.13 9.51
N LEU A 39 -0.41 3.85 9.16
CA LEU A 39 -1.44 3.10 8.45
C LEU A 39 -2.70 2.95 9.32
N GLU A 40 -2.57 2.68 10.62
CA GLU A 40 -3.71 2.65 11.54
C GLU A 40 -4.39 4.02 11.62
N GLN A 41 -3.62 5.11 11.77
CA GLN A 41 -4.20 6.46 11.80
C GLN A 41 -4.91 6.78 10.49
N THR A 42 -4.27 6.53 9.34
CA THR A 42 -4.84 6.77 8.01
C THR A 42 -6.15 6.00 7.83
N THR A 43 -6.17 4.72 8.19
CA THR A 43 -7.39 3.89 8.09
C THR A 43 -8.49 4.39 9.02
N ARG A 44 -8.15 4.87 10.22
CA ARG A 44 -9.12 5.50 11.14
C ARG A 44 -9.71 6.78 10.54
N GLU A 45 -8.87 7.69 10.04
CA GLU A 45 -9.35 8.94 9.44
C GLU A 45 -10.24 8.68 8.21
N LEU A 46 -9.89 7.67 7.39
CA LEU A 46 -10.76 7.23 6.29
C LEU A 46 -12.12 6.72 6.76
N LEU A 47 -12.13 5.92 7.83
CA LEU A 47 -13.37 5.43 8.44
C LEU A 47 -14.24 6.60 8.94
N GLU A 48 -13.65 7.58 9.63
CA GLU A 48 -14.35 8.76 10.10
C GLU A 48 -14.90 9.60 8.93
N ALA A 49 -14.12 9.76 7.86
CA ALA A 49 -14.57 10.42 6.64
C ALA A 49 -15.74 9.66 5.97
N PHE A 50 -15.69 8.32 5.88
CA PHE A 50 -16.82 7.57 5.31
C PHE A 50 -18.06 7.61 6.19
N ARG A 51 -17.90 7.67 7.53
CA ARG A 51 -19.00 7.87 8.48
C ARG A 51 -19.72 9.21 8.32
N SER A 52 -19.03 10.24 7.81
CA SER A 52 -19.66 11.54 7.58
C SER A 52 -20.54 11.60 6.32
N HIS A 53 -20.50 10.59 5.45
CA HIS A 53 -21.30 10.54 4.23
C HIS A 53 -22.68 9.97 4.52
N GLU A 54 -23.77 10.62 4.10
CA GLU A 54 -25.12 10.11 4.38
C GLU A 54 -25.43 8.80 3.61
N ARG A 55 -25.08 8.74 2.33
CA ARG A 55 -25.28 7.58 1.45
C ARG A 55 -24.22 7.51 0.35
N PHE A 56 -23.96 6.30 -0.16
CA PHE A 56 -23.12 6.09 -1.33
C PHE A 56 -23.94 5.73 -2.57
N THR A 57 -23.62 6.36 -3.70
CA THR A 57 -24.01 5.86 -5.01
C THR A 57 -23.15 4.65 -5.39
N LEU A 58 -23.55 3.83 -6.37
CA LEU A 58 -22.71 2.73 -6.86
C LEU A 58 -21.30 3.22 -7.25
N ALA A 59 -21.19 4.34 -7.97
CA ALA A 59 -19.90 4.90 -8.36
C ALA A 59 -19.07 5.34 -7.13
N GLY A 60 -19.70 5.96 -6.14
CA GLY A 60 -19.05 6.36 -4.89
C GLY A 60 -18.56 5.16 -4.08
N LEU A 61 -19.38 4.10 -3.97
CA LEU A 61 -19.00 2.86 -3.30
C LEU A 61 -17.82 2.17 -3.99
N MET A 62 -17.87 2.07 -5.33
CA MET A 62 -16.78 1.49 -6.10
C MET A 62 -15.48 2.29 -5.93
N GLN A 63 -15.56 3.62 -5.95
CA GLN A 63 -14.39 4.48 -5.75
C GLN A 63 -13.82 4.34 -4.33
N ALA A 64 -14.64 4.42 -3.29
CA ALA A 64 -14.20 4.28 -1.92
C ALA A 64 -13.55 2.91 -1.67
N THR A 65 -14.15 1.85 -2.22
CA THR A 65 -13.58 0.49 -2.15
C THR A 65 -12.24 0.42 -2.87
N LEU A 66 -12.13 1.00 -4.07
CA LEU A 66 -10.88 1.05 -4.85
C LEU A 66 -9.76 1.77 -4.09
N ASP A 67 -10.07 2.92 -3.49
CA ASP A 67 -9.12 3.74 -2.74
C ASP A 67 -8.58 3.00 -1.51
N VAL A 68 -9.47 2.39 -0.71
CA VAL A 68 -9.11 1.61 0.47
C VAL A 68 -8.26 0.41 0.09
N GLU A 69 -8.67 -0.33 -0.94
CA GLU A 69 -7.91 -1.47 -1.46
C GLU A 69 -6.52 -1.04 -1.92
N PHE A 70 -6.41 0.07 -2.65
CA PHE A 70 -5.12 0.52 -3.16
C PHE A 70 -4.15 0.89 -2.03
N ILE A 71 -4.61 1.57 -0.98
CA ILE A 71 -3.81 1.89 0.21
C ILE A 71 -3.38 0.60 0.92
N ALA A 72 -4.33 -0.28 1.26
CA ALA A 72 -4.07 -1.52 2.00
C ALA A 72 -3.08 -2.43 1.25
N GLN A 73 -3.24 -2.51 -0.07
CA GLN A 73 -2.37 -3.30 -0.93
C GLN A 73 -0.97 -2.73 -1.11
N THR A 74 -0.83 -1.41 -1.08
CA THR A 74 0.46 -0.70 -1.18
C THR A 74 1.24 -0.80 0.12
N LEU A 75 0.55 -0.75 1.27
CA LEU A 75 1.14 -0.78 2.62
C LEU A 75 1.04 -2.14 3.30
N SER A 76 0.80 -3.22 2.54
CA SER A 76 0.48 -4.56 3.07
C SER A 76 1.53 -5.15 4.02
N GLN A 77 2.74 -4.60 4.04
CA GLN A 77 3.82 -5.03 4.93
C GLN A 77 3.77 -4.41 6.32
N TYR A 78 3.03 -3.32 6.46
CA TYR A 78 2.85 -2.57 7.71
C TYR A 78 1.45 -2.78 8.29
N THR A 79 0.65 -3.68 7.69
CA THR A 79 -0.67 -4.03 8.18
C THR A 79 -0.57 -4.70 9.55
N THR A 80 -1.31 -4.14 10.51
CA THR A 80 -1.48 -4.69 11.86
C THR A 80 -2.87 -5.29 12.02
N ASP A 81 -3.09 -6.01 13.13
CA ASP A 81 -4.43 -6.48 13.50
C ASP A 81 -5.40 -5.31 13.64
N ARG A 82 -4.94 -4.19 14.21
CA ARG A 82 -5.76 -2.98 14.38
C ARG A 82 -6.11 -2.34 13.04
N ALA A 83 -5.16 -2.24 12.11
CA ALA A 83 -5.44 -1.74 10.77
C ALA A 83 -6.46 -2.64 10.04
N SER A 84 -6.35 -3.96 10.18
CA SER A 84 -7.27 -4.94 9.59
C SER A 84 -8.69 -4.82 10.17
N GLN A 85 -8.80 -4.57 11.47
CA GLN A 85 -10.09 -4.29 12.13
C GLN A 85 -10.72 -3.01 11.60
N LEU A 86 -9.97 -1.90 11.56
CA LEU A 86 -10.46 -0.62 11.03
C LEU A 86 -10.89 -0.75 9.56
N GLN A 87 -10.13 -1.49 8.76
CA GLN A 87 -10.50 -1.75 7.36
C GLN A 87 -11.79 -2.58 7.25
N SER A 88 -12.01 -3.53 8.17
CA SER A 88 -13.26 -4.28 8.25
C SER A 88 -14.44 -3.38 8.64
N GLU A 89 -14.24 -2.46 9.58
CA GLU A 89 -15.23 -1.44 9.94
C GLU A 89 -15.56 -0.53 8.75
N ILE A 90 -14.58 -0.16 7.92
CA ILE A 90 -14.82 0.60 6.68
C ILE A 90 -15.78 -0.16 5.76
N TYR A 91 -15.54 -1.44 5.48
CA TYR A 91 -16.45 -2.20 4.61
C TYR A 91 -17.86 -2.31 5.17
N GLN A 92 -18.00 -2.47 6.50
CA GLN A 92 -19.31 -2.47 7.15
C GLN A 92 -20.01 -1.12 7.02
N GLU A 93 -19.28 -0.02 7.17
CA GLU A 93 -19.82 1.34 7.06
C GLU A 93 -20.25 1.66 5.63
N LEU A 94 -19.42 1.29 4.64
CA LEU A 94 -19.75 1.43 3.22
C LEU A 94 -21.01 0.62 2.87
N ASP A 95 -21.12 -0.60 3.40
CA ASP A 95 -22.27 -1.47 3.18
C ASP A 95 -23.56 -0.92 3.81
N ALA A 96 -23.48 -0.41 5.05
CA ALA A 96 -24.62 0.15 5.78
C ALA A 96 -25.19 1.41 5.12
N ARG A 97 -24.36 2.16 4.38
CA ARG A 97 -24.71 3.41 3.71
C ARG A 97 -25.04 3.25 2.23
N THR A 98 -25.14 2.01 1.74
CA THR A 98 -25.47 1.69 0.36
C THR A 98 -26.82 0.97 0.27
N ASP A 99 -27.61 1.27 -0.76
CA ASP A 99 -28.84 0.55 -1.03
C ASP A 99 -28.61 -0.87 -1.62
N ASN A 100 -29.65 -1.71 -1.55
CA ASN A 100 -29.55 -3.10 -1.99
C ASN A 100 -29.29 -3.25 -3.51
N ASP A 101 -29.75 -2.31 -4.33
CA ASP A 101 -29.55 -2.35 -5.79
C ASP A 101 -28.09 -2.06 -6.15
N ALA A 102 -27.49 -1.02 -5.57
CA ALA A 102 -26.08 -0.72 -5.73
C ALA A 102 -25.19 -1.85 -5.19
N ARG A 103 -25.55 -2.49 -4.06
CA ARG A 103 -24.83 -3.66 -3.56
C ARG A 103 -24.86 -4.84 -4.54
N ALA A 104 -26.02 -5.13 -5.13
CA ALA A 104 -26.15 -6.20 -6.12
C ALA A 104 -25.32 -5.91 -7.38
N ARG A 105 -25.34 -4.66 -7.86
CA ARG A 105 -24.56 -4.23 -9.02
C ARG A 105 -23.05 -4.20 -8.76
N LEU A 106 -22.62 -3.90 -7.54
CA LEU A 106 -21.20 -3.96 -7.17
C LEU A 106 -20.60 -5.33 -7.48
N GLN A 107 -21.34 -6.42 -7.24
CA GLN A 107 -20.85 -7.79 -7.50
C GLN A 107 -20.48 -8.01 -8.97
N SER A 108 -21.25 -7.45 -9.91
CA SER A 108 -20.90 -7.51 -11.34
C SER A 108 -19.68 -6.67 -11.72
N GLU A 109 -19.35 -5.67 -10.92
CA GLU A 109 -18.25 -4.73 -11.20
C GLU A 109 -16.92 -5.14 -10.54
N LEU A 110 -16.94 -6.04 -9.55
CA LEU A 110 -15.74 -6.52 -8.84
C LEU A 110 -14.62 -7.04 -9.76
N PRO A 111 -14.88 -7.83 -10.82
CA PRO A 111 -13.82 -8.29 -11.72
C PRO A 111 -13.08 -7.13 -12.42
N GLU A 112 -13.82 -6.10 -12.83
CA GLU A 112 -13.26 -4.91 -13.47
C GLU A 112 -12.43 -4.09 -12.47
N MET A 113 -12.94 -3.90 -11.25
CA MET A 113 -12.22 -3.20 -10.17
C MET A 113 -10.89 -3.89 -9.83
N ARG A 114 -10.86 -5.23 -9.79
CA ARG A 114 -9.61 -5.99 -9.58
C ARG A 114 -8.60 -5.76 -10.71
N SER A 115 -9.08 -5.63 -11.94
CA SER A 115 -8.26 -5.29 -13.10
C SER A 115 -7.69 -3.87 -13.01
N VAL A 116 -8.51 -2.89 -12.56
CA VAL A 116 -8.08 -1.51 -12.29
C VAL A 116 -7.00 -1.48 -11.20
N LEU A 117 -7.24 -2.13 -10.05
CA LEU A 117 -6.27 -2.21 -8.96
C LEU A 117 -4.93 -2.80 -9.42
N LYS A 118 -4.97 -3.86 -10.23
CA LYS A 118 -3.76 -4.46 -10.78
C LYS A 118 -2.97 -3.45 -11.62
N ARG A 119 -3.63 -2.74 -12.53
CA ARG A 119 -2.98 -1.70 -13.36
C ARG A 119 -2.42 -0.56 -12.53
N LEU A 120 -3.17 -0.07 -11.55
CA LEU A 120 -2.71 0.99 -10.65
C LEU A 120 -1.43 0.61 -9.90
N ARG A 121 -1.37 -0.64 -9.41
CA ARG A 121 -0.18 -1.16 -8.73
C ARG A 121 1.01 -1.36 -9.65
N GLU A 122 0.78 -1.72 -10.91
CA GLU A 122 1.83 -1.86 -11.91
C GLU A 122 2.39 -0.49 -12.32
N ALA A 123 1.51 0.50 -12.54
CA ALA A 123 1.89 1.86 -12.91
C ALA A 123 2.68 2.57 -11.79
N SER A 124 2.25 2.44 -10.54
CA SER A 124 2.90 3.08 -9.37
C SER A 124 4.01 2.23 -8.73
N LYS A 125 4.41 1.13 -9.37
CA LYS A 125 5.31 0.13 -8.78
C LYS A 125 6.66 0.69 -8.33
N SER A 126 7.19 1.65 -9.08
CA SER A 126 8.47 2.32 -8.83
C SER A 126 8.36 3.36 -7.72
N GLU A 127 7.27 4.12 -7.69
CA GLU A 127 7.02 5.20 -6.72
C GLU A 127 6.94 4.64 -5.29
N PHE A 128 6.26 3.50 -5.14
CA PHE A 128 6.02 2.86 -3.84
C PHE A 128 6.96 1.66 -3.59
N ALA A 129 8.10 1.60 -4.28
CA ALA A 129 9.05 0.49 -4.14
C ALA A 129 9.66 0.41 -2.74
N CYS A 130 9.76 1.54 -2.01
CA CYS A 130 10.33 1.59 -0.66
C CYS A 130 9.54 0.80 0.38
N PHE A 131 8.24 0.58 0.17
CA PHE A 131 7.38 -0.21 1.07
C PHE A 131 7.51 -1.72 0.88
N LYS A 132 8.32 -2.16 -0.09
CA LYS A 132 8.54 -3.58 -0.34
C LYS A 132 9.73 -4.07 0.47
N LYS A 133 9.54 -5.18 1.18
CA LYS A 133 10.57 -6.04 1.78
C LYS A 133 11.70 -6.15 0.78
N LEU A 134 12.86 -5.60 1.15
CA LEU A 134 14.10 -6.01 0.53
C LEU A 134 14.21 -7.51 0.79
N LYS A 135 14.13 -8.31 -0.29
CA LYS A 135 14.48 -9.72 -0.23
C LYS A 135 15.90 -9.75 0.33
N ASN A 136 16.07 -10.28 1.55
CA ASN A 136 17.34 -10.35 2.27
C ASN A 136 18.46 -10.63 1.27
N ARG A 137 19.24 -9.61 0.93
CA ARG A 137 20.54 -9.83 0.32
C ARG A 137 21.37 -10.38 1.49
N PRO A 138 21.87 -11.62 1.42
CA PRO A 138 22.67 -12.15 2.52
C PRO A 138 23.79 -11.15 2.78
N ALA A 139 23.84 -10.64 4.01
CA ALA A 139 24.86 -9.71 4.43
C ALA A 139 26.22 -10.43 4.37
N GLY A 140 27.08 -9.97 3.45
CA GLY A 140 28.54 -10.10 3.49
C GLY A 140 29.15 -11.49 3.73
N GLY A 141 29.66 -12.11 2.66
CA GLY A 141 30.89 -12.88 2.75
C GLY A 141 32.00 -12.16 1.99
N PRO A 142 33.05 -11.61 2.64
CA PRO A 142 34.23 -11.13 1.94
C PRO A 142 35.19 -12.32 1.74
N GLY A 143 35.33 -12.80 0.51
CA GLY A 143 36.32 -13.82 0.21
C GLY A 143 36.13 -14.46 -1.15
N GLY A 144 36.88 -13.99 -2.15
CA GLY A 144 36.91 -14.63 -3.46
C GLY A 144 37.83 -13.93 -4.46
N GLY A 145 39.14 -14.18 -4.32
CA GLY A 145 40.07 -14.20 -5.46
C GLY A 145 40.69 -12.87 -5.88
N ILE A 146 41.73 -12.43 -5.16
CA ILE A 146 42.85 -11.73 -5.83
C ILE A 146 43.64 -12.81 -6.56
N GLU A 147 43.42 -12.94 -7.88
CA GLU A 147 44.30 -13.70 -8.76
C GLU A 147 45.69 -13.05 -8.73
N ARG A 148 46.62 -13.74 -8.06
CA ARG A 148 48.04 -13.39 -8.11
C ARG A 148 48.56 -13.76 -9.49
N ARG A 149 48.91 -12.73 -10.23
CA ARG A 149 49.66 -12.73 -11.49
C ARG A 149 51.03 -13.35 -11.23
N ASP A 150 51.24 -14.59 -11.69
CA ASP A 150 52.57 -15.18 -11.72
C ASP A 150 53.33 -14.66 -12.95
N THR A 151 54.30 -13.81 -12.68
CA THR A 151 55.34 -13.40 -13.62
C THR A 151 56.60 -14.19 -13.31
N GLY A 152 57.05 -15.00 -14.26
CA GLY A 152 58.39 -15.60 -14.29
C GLY A 152 58.41 -16.71 -15.34
N GLY A 153 59.18 -16.66 -16.42
CA GLY A 153 60.52 -16.09 -16.56
C GLY A 153 61.51 -17.26 -16.65
N SER A 154 62.06 -17.46 -17.84
CA SER A 154 62.96 -18.53 -18.28
C SER A 154 64.15 -18.84 -17.36
N THR A 155 64.54 -20.11 -17.32
CA THR A 155 65.87 -20.64 -17.69
C THR A 155 65.78 -22.14 -17.95
#